data_AF-A0A7R9M875-F1
#
_entry.id   AF-A0A7R9M875-F1
#
_cell.length_a   1.000
_cell.length_b   1.000
_cell.length_c   1.000
_cell.angle_alpha   90.00
_cell.angle_beta   90.00
_cell.angle_gamma   90.00
#
_symmetry.space_group_name_H-M   'P 1'
#
loop_
_entity.id
_entity.type
_entity.pdbx_description
1 polymer ?
#
loop_
_entity_poly.entity_id
_entity_poly.type
_entity_poly.pdbx_seq_one_letter_code
_entity_poly.pdbx_strand_id
1 'polypeptide(L)'
;MNVDFALIHKERKKANEVASMVLVGEVRDRVAILVDDMADTCGTICHAAQKLSEAGASKVYAILTHGIFSGPACERISKAALEALVVTNTIPQEKNMRDCHKIQCIDVSMILAEAIRRTHNGESVSYLFSNVPM
;
A
#
# COMPACT_ATOMS: atom_id res chain seq x y z
N MET A 1 12.79 -9.88 2.40
CA MET A 1 13.45 -9.33 1.19
C MET A 1 14.74 -8.68 1.67
N ASN A 2 15.91 -9.13 1.22
CA ASN A 2 17.21 -8.57 1.65
C ASN A 2 17.51 -7.31 0.85
N VAL A 3 16.81 -6.21 1.15
CA VAL A 3 16.84 -4.94 0.41
C VAL A 3 16.96 -3.75 1.38
N ASP A 4 17.39 -2.61 0.84
CA ASP A 4 17.47 -1.36 1.62
C ASP A 4 16.08 -0.80 1.94
N PHE A 5 15.97 -0.01 3.01
CA PHE A 5 14.73 0.66 3.42
C PHE A 5 14.90 2.18 3.48
N ALA A 6 13.81 2.89 3.25
CA ALA A 6 13.70 4.34 3.43
C ALA A 6 12.41 4.66 4.19
N LEU A 7 12.37 5.81 4.87
CA LEU A 7 11.23 6.25 5.67
C LEU A 7 10.81 7.66 5.27
N ILE A 8 9.51 7.89 5.12
CA ILE A 8 8.94 9.22 4.91
C ILE A 8 8.28 9.66 6.22
N HIS A 9 8.83 10.71 6.83
CA HIS A 9 8.26 11.32 8.01
C HIS A 9 7.45 12.55 7.63
N LYS A 10 6.18 12.61 8.06
CA LYS A 10 5.30 13.76 7.87
C LYS A 10 5.38 14.68 9.08
N GLU A 11 6.04 15.82 8.93
CA GLU A 11 6.02 16.87 9.95
C GLU A 11 4.77 17.75 9.78
N ARG A 12 4.10 18.03 10.90
CA ARG A 12 3.02 19.02 10.96
C ARG A 12 3.44 20.13 11.91
N LYS A 13 3.75 21.32 11.38
CA LYS A 13 4.17 22.47 12.20
C LYS A 13 3.00 23.12 12.93
N LYS A 14 1.80 23.21 12.31
CA LYS A 14 0.53 23.65 12.93
C LYS A 14 -0.69 23.03 12.26
N ALA A 15 -1.85 23.11 12.90
CA ALA A 15 -3.12 22.52 12.44
C ALA A 15 -3.68 23.07 11.10
N ASN A 16 -3.03 24.06 10.47
CA ASN A 16 -3.43 24.64 9.17
C ASN A 16 -2.23 24.95 8.24
N GLU A 17 -1.03 24.43 8.53
CA GLU A 17 0.14 24.62 7.67
C GLU A 17 0.35 23.41 6.74
N VAL A 18 0.89 23.67 5.55
CA VAL A 18 1.24 22.62 4.58
C VAL A 18 2.28 21.70 5.23
N ALA A 19 1.91 20.42 5.40
CA ALA A 19 2.79 19.43 6.00
C ALA A 19 4.02 19.18 5.11
N SER A 20 5.22 19.25 5.67
CA SER A 20 6.45 18.83 4.99
C SER A 20 6.66 17.33 5.16
N MET A 21 7.05 16.66 4.09
CA MET A 21 7.49 15.26 4.13
C MET A 21 9.00 15.20 3.99
N VAL A 22 9.66 14.57 4.96
CA VAL A 22 11.11 14.35 4.98
C VAL A 22 11.37 12.89 4.62
N LEU A 23 12.15 12.65 3.56
CA LEU A 23 12.61 11.32 3.17
C LEU A 23 13.97 11.05 3.84
N VAL A 24 14.07 9.92 4.53
CA VAL A 24 15.31 9.39 5.11
C VAL A 24 15.65 8.07 4.43
N GLY A 25 16.80 8.01 3.77
CA GLY A 25 17.25 6.86 2.96
C GLY A 25 17.49 7.26 1.49
N GLU A 26 18.28 6.44 0.78
CA GLU A 26 18.62 6.67 -0.63
C GLU A 26 17.68 5.87 -1.55
N VAL A 27 17.06 6.55 -2.52
CA VAL A 27 16.06 5.97 -3.43
C VAL A 27 16.36 6.26 -4.90
N ARG A 28 17.37 7.08 -5.20
CA ARG A 28 17.74 7.46 -6.56
C ARG A 28 18.09 6.23 -7.38
N ASP A 29 17.59 6.21 -8.62
CA ASP A 29 17.77 5.16 -9.62
C ASP A 29 17.30 3.76 -9.17
N ARG A 30 16.45 3.69 -8.14
CA ARG A 30 15.91 2.45 -7.57
C ARG A 30 14.39 2.36 -7.74
N VAL A 31 13.84 1.16 -7.65
CA VAL A 31 12.39 0.97 -7.53
C VAL A 31 12.00 1.12 -6.07
N ALA A 32 11.08 2.04 -5.78
CA ALA A 32 10.56 2.25 -4.44
C ALA A 32 9.20 1.55 -4.28
N ILE A 33 9.02 0.83 -3.18
CA ILE A 33 7.75 0.18 -2.82
C ILE A 33 7.28 0.79 -1.51
N LEU A 34 6.23 1.61 -1.57
CA LEU A 34 5.54 2.09 -0.38
C LEU A 34 4.72 0.95 0.20
N VAL A 35 4.85 0.71 1.50
CA VAL A 35 4.09 -0.31 2.24
C VAL A 35 3.39 0.37 3.40
N ASP A 36 2.08 0.17 3.50
CA ASP A 36 1.27 0.64 4.63
C ASP A 36 0.18 -0.38 4.94
N ASP A 37 -0.43 -0.30 6.11
CA ASP A 37 -1.53 -1.21 6.47
C ASP A 37 -2.81 -0.87 5.69
N MET A 38 -3.14 0.42 5.56
CA MET A 38 -4.36 0.88 4.91
C MET A 38 -4.25 2.24 4.24
N ALA A 39 -5.13 2.51 3.27
CA ALA A 39 -5.33 3.88 2.78
C ALA A 39 -6.80 4.21 2.54
N ASP A 40 -7.17 5.41 2.97
CA ASP A 40 -8.52 5.96 2.84
C ASP A 40 -8.63 6.95 1.68
N THR A 41 -8.42 8.25 1.91
CA THR A 41 -8.51 9.26 0.84
C THR A 41 -7.28 9.32 -0.07
N CYS A 42 -6.28 8.46 0.16
CA CYS A 42 -5.00 8.36 -0.57
C CYS A 42 -4.14 9.64 -0.67
N GLY A 43 -4.43 10.69 0.11
CA GLY A 43 -3.61 11.92 0.10
C GLY A 43 -2.15 11.66 0.50
N THR A 44 -1.93 10.96 1.62
CA THR A 44 -0.59 10.67 2.13
C THR A 44 0.23 9.82 1.15
N ILE A 45 -0.32 8.71 0.65
CA ILE A 45 0.39 7.79 -0.25
C ILE A 45 0.72 8.44 -1.59
N CYS A 46 -0.17 9.29 -2.14
CA CYS A 46 0.09 10.00 -3.39
C CYS A 46 1.19 11.07 -3.23
N HIS A 47 1.20 11.80 -2.10
CA HIS A 47 2.27 12.75 -1.80
C HIS A 47 3.61 12.04 -1.57
N ALA A 48 3.60 10.90 -0.89
CA ALA A 48 4.79 10.08 -0.69
C ALA A 48 5.36 9.58 -2.04
N ALA A 49 4.49 9.11 -2.94
CA ALA A 49 4.91 8.68 -4.27
C ALA A 49 5.52 9.81 -5.09
N GLN A 50 4.92 11.00 -5.03
CA GLN A 50 5.47 12.20 -5.66
C GLN A 50 6.85 12.55 -5.09
N LYS A 51 7.03 12.49 -3.77
CA LYS A 51 8.32 12.76 -3.12
C LYS A 51 9.41 11.76 -3.51
N LEU A 52 9.08 10.47 -3.63
CA LEU A 52 10.02 9.46 -4.09
C LEU A 52 10.43 9.69 -5.56
N SER A 53 9.48 10.04 -6.42
CA SER A 53 9.75 10.39 -7.81
C SER A 53 10.66 11.62 -7.91
N GLU A 54 10.39 12.68 -7.14
CA GLU A 54 11.24 13.89 -7.06
C GLU A 54 12.66 13.59 -6.53
N ALA A 55 12.79 12.60 -5.64
CA ALA A 55 14.08 12.14 -5.12
C ALA A 55 14.85 11.24 -6.12
N GLY A 56 14.26 10.93 -7.29
CA GLY A 56 14.91 10.17 -8.36
C GLY A 56 14.61 8.67 -8.35
N ALA A 57 13.57 8.21 -7.66
CA ALA A 57 13.14 6.82 -7.79
C ALA A 57 12.71 6.51 -9.24
N SER A 58 13.20 5.40 -9.79
CA SER A 58 12.94 4.98 -11.18
C SER A 58 11.47 4.59 -11.42
N LYS A 59 10.85 3.95 -10.42
CA LYS A 59 9.44 3.59 -10.37
C LYS A 59 8.97 3.61 -8.92
N VAL A 60 7.69 3.89 -8.71
CA VAL A 60 7.07 3.82 -7.39
C VAL A 60 5.85 2.90 -7.44
N TYR A 61 5.81 1.93 -6.54
CA TYR A 61 4.66 1.08 -6.27
C TYR A 61 4.12 1.37 -4.88
N ALA A 62 2.85 1.05 -4.64
CA ALA A 62 2.27 1.04 -3.30
C ALA A 62 1.61 -0.31 -3.03
N ILE A 63 1.79 -0.86 -1.84
CA ILE A 63 1.16 -2.10 -1.37
C ILE A 63 0.47 -1.79 -0.06
N LEU A 64 -0.83 -2.07 0.01
CA LEU A 64 -1.65 -1.86 1.20
C LEU A 64 -2.37 -3.15 1.55
N THR A 65 -2.59 -3.41 2.83
CA THR A 65 -3.51 -4.51 3.21
C THR A 65 -4.95 -4.09 2.92
N HIS A 66 -5.39 -2.93 3.42
CA HIS A 66 -6.77 -2.48 3.33
C HIS A 66 -6.93 -1.24 2.43
N GLY A 67 -7.58 -1.42 1.27
CA GLY A 67 -7.96 -0.32 0.37
C GLY A 67 -9.36 0.20 0.69
N ILE A 68 -9.46 1.25 1.52
CA ILE A 68 -10.76 1.88 1.87
C ILE A 68 -11.23 2.79 0.75
N PHE A 69 -10.31 3.57 0.16
CA PHE A 69 -10.51 4.36 -1.06
C PHE A 69 -11.76 5.25 -1.08
N SER A 70 -12.02 5.99 -0.01
CA SER A 70 -13.14 6.92 0.04
C SER A 70 -12.88 8.23 -0.72
N GLY A 71 -13.98 8.89 -1.11
CA GLY A 71 -13.96 10.22 -1.72
C GLY A 71 -13.07 10.29 -2.98
N PRO A 72 -12.05 11.17 -3.01
CA PRO A 72 -11.25 11.41 -4.22
C PRO A 72 -10.12 10.37 -4.44
N ALA A 73 -10.13 9.24 -3.74
CA ALA A 73 -9.02 8.28 -3.73
C ALA A 73 -8.65 7.79 -5.14
N CYS A 74 -9.60 7.23 -5.90
CA CYS A 74 -9.33 6.71 -7.25
C CYS A 74 -8.82 7.78 -8.22
N GLU A 75 -9.33 9.01 -8.11
CA GLU A 75 -8.85 10.15 -8.91
C GLU A 75 -7.39 10.49 -8.56
N ARG A 76 -7.07 10.56 -7.26
CA ARG A 76 -5.72 10.83 -6.77
C ARG A 76 -4.75 9.74 -7.20
N ILE A 77 -5.10 8.47 -7.05
CA ILE A 77 -4.27 7.33 -7.44
C ILE A 77 -3.99 7.37 -8.95
N SER A 78 -5.02 7.61 -9.76
CA SER A 78 -4.89 7.68 -11.23
C SER A 78 -3.87 8.73 -11.67
N LYS A 79 -3.86 9.89 -11.00
CA LYS A 79 -2.96 11.02 -11.29
C LYS A 79 -1.61 10.93 -10.60
N ALA A 80 -1.46 10.07 -9.59
CA ALA A 80 -0.23 9.97 -8.80
C ALA A 80 0.92 9.37 -9.61
N ALA A 81 2.16 9.69 -9.18
CA ALA A 81 3.40 9.08 -9.67
C ALA A 81 3.57 7.63 -9.16
N LEU A 82 2.56 6.79 -9.41
CA LEU A 82 2.53 5.37 -9.09
C LEU A 82 2.45 4.57 -10.40
N GLU A 83 3.23 3.50 -10.47
CA GLU A 83 3.15 2.48 -11.52
C GLU A 83 1.94 1.57 -11.27
N ALA A 84 1.80 1.06 -10.04
CA ALA A 84 0.63 0.32 -9.60
C ALA A 84 0.42 0.50 -8.08
N LEU A 85 -0.82 0.31 -7.66
CA LEU A 85 -1.22 0.24 -6.25
C LEU A 85 -1.90 -1.10 -6.01
N VAL A 86 -1.28 -1.94 -5.19
CA VAL A 86 -1.75 -3.29 -4.86
C VAL A 86 -2.47 -3.25 -3.52
N VAL A 87 -3.66 -3.85 -3.46
CA VAL A 87 -4.43 -4.04 -2.22
C VAL A 87 -4.93 -5.47 -2.09
N THR A 88 -5.46 -5.83 -0.93
CA THR A 88 -6.20 -7.10 -0.77
C THR A 88 -7.69 -6.91 -1.00
N ASN A 89 -8.43 -8.00 -1.19
CA ASN A 89 -9.89 -8.03 -1.21
C ASN A 89 -10.53 -8.07 0.20
N THR A 90 -9.84 -7.62 1.25
CA THR A 90 -10.44 -7.45 2.60
C THR A 90 -11.59 -6.44 2.61
N ILE A 91 -11.61 -5.53 1.63
CA ILE A 91 -12.73 -4.65 1.28
C ILE A 91 -12.99 -4.86 -0.22
N PRO A 92 -14.24 -4.90 -0.71
CA PRO A 92 -14.55 -5.07 -2.13
C PRO A 92 -13.85 -4.03 -3.03
N GLN A 93 -13.17 -4.48 -4.08
CA GLN A 93 -12.34 -3.63 -4.95
C GLN A 93 -12.81 -3.57 -6.40
N GLU A 94 -13.83 -4.34 -6.79
CA GLU A 94 -14.25 -4.51 -8.19
C GLU A 94 -14.60 -3.18 -8.84
N LYS A 95 -15.26 -2.29 -8.08
CA LYS A 95 -15.55 -0.92 -8.55
C LYS A 95 -14.29 -0.09 -8.68
N ASN A 96 -13.43 -0.09 -7.66
CA ASN A 96 -12.21 0.72 -7.65
C ASN A 96 -11.24 0.33 -8.78
N MET A 97 -11.11 -0.97 -9.08
CA MET A 97 -10.31 -1.47 -10.20
C MET A 97 -10.88 -1.08 -11.57
N ARG A 98 -12.21 -0.99 -11.71
CA ARG A 98 -12.83 -0.46 -12.94
C ARG A 98 -12.60 1.03 -13.10
N ASP A 99 -12.68 1.78 -12.00
CA ASP A 99 -12.56 3.24 -12.00
C ASP A 99 -11.08 3.70 -12.07
N CYS A 100 -10.12 2.83 -11.70
CA CYS A 100 -8.69 3.11 -11.70
C CYS A 100 -7.85 1.88 -12.10
N HIS A 101 -7.30 1.90 -13.32
CA HIS A 101 -6.48 0.81 -13.89
C HIS A 101 -5.16 0.53 -13.15
N LYS A 102 -4.72 1.44 -12.28
CA LYS A 102 -3.51 1.25 -11.46
C LYS A 102 -3.76 0.34 -10.26
N ILE A 103 -5.02 0.12 -9.87
CA ILE A 103 -5.37 -0.69 -8.72
C ILE A 103 -5.35 -2.18 -9.11
N GLN A 104 -4.60 -2.96 -8.36
CA GLN A 104 -4.54 -4.42 -8.47
C GLN A 104 -4.95 -5.04 -7.13
N CYS A 105 -5.58 -6.20 -7.19
CA CYS A 105 -6.15 -6.86 -6.00
C CYS A 105 -5.54 -8.25 -5.82
N ILE A 106 -5.03 -8.52 -4.62
CA ILE A 106 -4.60 -9.84 -4.15
C ILE A 106 -5.77 -10.46 -3.38
N ASP A 107 -6.15 -11.68 -3.78
CA ASP A 107 -7.14 -12.45 -3.05
C ASP A 107 -6.52 -13.04 -1.76
N VAL A 108 -7.13 -12.76 -0.61
CA VAL A 108 -6.75 -13.34 0.68
C VAL A 108 -7.75 -14.38 1.19
N SER A 109 -8.74 -14.76 0.37
CA SER A 109 -9.78 -15.75 0.72
C SER A 109 -9.17 -17.07 1.18
N MET A 110 -8.11 -17.55 0.52
CA MET A 110 -7.41 -18.79 0.88
C MET A 110 -6.74 -18.72 2.25
N ILE A 111 -6.15 -17.56 2.60
CA ILE A 111 -5.55 -17.35 3.92
C ILE A 111 -6.63 -17.37 5.01
N LEU A 112 -7.75 -16.70 4.76
CA LEU A 112 -8.88 -16.66 5.69
C LEU A 112 -9.53 -18.05 5.86
N ALA A 113 -9.76 -18.76 4.76
CA ALA A 113 -10.33 -20.11 4.77
C ALA A 113 -9.44 -21.09 5.53
N GLU A 114 -8.12 -21.06 5.28
CA GLU A 114 -7.17 -21.93 5.97
C GLU A 114 -7.03 -21.58 7.46
N ALA A 115 -7.10 -20.30 7.82
CA ALA A 115 -7.13 -19.89 9.22
C ALA A 115 -8.38 -20.42 9.94
N ILE A 116 -9.56 -20.34 9.31
CA ILE A 116 -10.80 -20.91 9.84
C ILE A 116 -10.68 -22.44 9.98
N ARG A 117 -10.18 -23.13 8.94
CA ARG A 117 -9.99 -24.58 8.95
C ARG A 117 -9.06 -25.03 10.08
N ARG A 118 -7.93 -24.35 10.26
CA ARG A 118 -6.96 -24.66 11.33
C ARG A 118 -7.53 -24.40 12.71
N THR A 119 -8.23 -23.28 12.88
CA THR A 119 -8.90 -22.94 14.15
C THR A 119 -9.93 -24.01 14.51
N HIS A 120 -10.75 -24.45 13.55
CA HIS A 120 -11.75 -25.49 13.77
C HIS A 120 -11.12 -26.84 14.16
N ASN A 121 -10.00 -27.21 13.55
CA ASN A 121 -9.33 -28.49 13.78
C ASN A 121 -8.27 -28.47 14.90
N GLY A 122 -8.09 -27.35 15.60
CA GLY A 122 -7.06 -27.21 16.65
C GLY A 122 -5.63 -27.22 16.11
N GLU A 123 -5.43 -26.87 14.84
CA GLU A 123 -4.12 -26.81 14.19
C GLU A 123 -3.46 -25.44 14.36
N SER A 124 -2.13 -25.39 14.22
CA SER A 124 -1.39 -24.13 14.36
C SER A 124 -1.70 -23.15 13.21
N VAL A 125 -2.33 -22.03 13.56
CA VAL A 125 -2.55 -20.88 12.65
C VAL A 125 -1.26 -20.13 12.36
N SER A 126 -0.29 -20.13 13.28
CA SER A 126 0.99 -19.42 13.13
C SER A 126 1.80 -19.85 11.91
N TYR A 127 1.54 -21.04 11.36
CA TYR A 127 2.09 -21.49 10.08
C TYR A 127 1.85 -20.48 8.95
N LEU A 128 0.68 -19.82 8.93
CA LEU A 128 0.26 -18.89 7.87
C LEU A 128 0.99 -17.54 7.92
N PHE A 129 1.68 -17.21 9.01
CA PHE A 129 2.40 -15.92 9.12
C PHE A 129 3.65 -15.85 8.25
N SER A 130 4.15 -17.00 7.78
CA SER A 130 5.34 -17.08 6.94
C SER A 130 5.14 -17.95 5.70
N ASN A 131 3.96 -18.56 5.53
CA ASN A 131 3.65 -19.45 4.41
C ASN A 131 2.27 -19.12 3.83
N VAL A 132 2.23 -18.72 2.56
CA VAL A 132 0.98 -18.52 1.84
C VAL A 132 0.42 -19.91 1.47
N PRO A 133 -0.84 -20.24 1.83
CA PRO A 133 -1.45 -21.51 1.45
C PRO A 133 -1.60 -21.59 -0.08
N MET A 134 -1.24 -22.74 -0.66
CA MET A 134 -1.45 -23.07 -2.08
C MET A 134 -2.83 -23.68 -2.30
#